data_AF-D2U9Q8-F1
#
_entry.id   AF-D2U9Q8-F1
#
_cell.length_a   1.000
_cell.length_b   1.000
_cell.length_c   1.000
_cell.angle_alpha   90.00
_cell.angle_beta   90.00
_cell.angle_gamma   90.00
#
_symmetry.space_group_name_H-M   'P 1'
#
loop_
_entity.id
_entity.type
_entity.pdbx_description
1 polymer ?
#
loop_
_entity_poly.entity_id
_entity_poly.type
_entity_poly.pdbx_seq_one_letter_code
_entity_poly.pdbx_strand_id
1 'polypeptide(L)'
;MKTLQLQKRVACLAMAIGTTLACSTAMAVEPRNSDRNVLPVISGSKIRLRTGSEWSSCTVGAVLVPTSIWQRLTPYQNATRWLVIAKHCGPMYATVYSGDQALGAVEWQSAGSDIALVRVSPIANPTYTWCQAHHSGASYCNPYAAYTPRARNQVFMLRGGRERRLPVAGYSNAPDGQFCTSGFVTGVRCVWRGMSLEPGMLRPSYANISAAHADELYSLDGGDSGGPALTYDLNLIGIISSSNTANSSILFYTSMADVLQELNNSYMAAPNSLPVGAGKGNPLAPFGENAGWQLAPADEANDDAGAAQTQPIGG
;
A
#
# COMPACT_ATOMS: atom_id res chain seq x y z
N MET A 1 -37.18 65.09 -40.58
CA MET A 1 -35.87 65.62 -41.05
C MET A 1 -34.85 65.33 -39.97
N LYS A 2 -33.70 64.65 -40.10
CA LYS A 2 -32.97 63.88 -41.12
C LYS A 2 -32.03 62.99 -40.26
N THR A 3 -32.14 61.68 -40.25
CA THR A 3 -31.23 60.72 -40.93
C THR A 3 -29.73 61.09 -41.00
N LEU A 4 -28.93 60.16 -40.43
CA LEU A 4 -27.67 59.58 -40.93
C LEU A 4 -26.37 60.40 -40.90
N GLN A 5 -25.38 59.83 -40.19
CA GLN A 5 -23.97 59.56 -40.56
C GLN A 5 -23.13 59.63 -39.26
N LEU A 6 -22.84 58.52 -38.57
CA LEU A 6 -21.80 57.55 -38.93
C LEU A 6 -20.45 58.29 -39.11
N GLN A 7 -19.49 58.22 -38.19
CA GLN A 7 -18.49 57.16 -38.16
C GLN A 7 -17.38 57.51 -37.14
N LYS A 8 -16.75 56.46 -36.59
CA LYS A 8 -15.36 56.38 -36.07
C LYS A 8 -15.15 57.00 -34.67
N ARG A 9 -14.74 56.29 -33.61
CA ARG A 9 -13.93 55.06 -33.51
C ARG A 9 -14.24 54.32 -32.18
N VAL A 10 -14.56 53.02 -32.28
CA VAL A 10 -13.80 51.87 -31.75
C VAL A 10 -13.72 51.84 -30.21
N ALA A 11 -14.68 51.22 -29.51
CA ALA A 11 -14.76 49.77 -29.23
C ALA A 11 -13.54 49.23 -28.45
N CYS A 12 -13.55 49.43 -27.13
CA CYS A 12 -12.79 48.63 -26.16
C CYS A 12 -13.74 48.19 -25.03
N LEU A 13 -14.62 47.25 -25.34
CA LEU A 13 -15.38 46.51 -24.33
C LEU A 13 -14.94 45.04 -24.44
N ALA A 14 -13.73 44.76 -23.99
CA ALA A 14 -13.28 43.39 -23.77
C ALA A 14 -13.82 42.95 -22.41
N MET A 15 -14.84 42.11 -22.46
CA MET A 15 -15.42 41.41 -21.32
C MET A 15 -14.33 40.64 -20.56
N ALA A 16 -13.94 41.15 -19.40
CA ALA A 16 -13.27 40.36 -18.38
C ALA A 16 -14.33 39.45 -17.71
N ILE A 17 -14.74 38.40 -18.42
CA ILE A 17 -15.46 37.28 -17.79
C ILE A 17 -14.40 36.48 -17.06
N GLY A 18 -14.38 36.64 -15.75
CA GLY A 18 -13.49 35.92 -14.85
C GLY A 18 -13.65 34.42 -15.00
N THR A 19 -12.65 33.77 -15.59
CA THR A 19 -12.35 32.38 -15.28
C THR A 19 -11.61 32.38 -13.95
N THR A 20 -12.36 32.41 -12.85
CA THR A 20 -11.86 31.86 -11.60
C THR A 20 -11.64 30.38 -11.86
N LEU A 21 -10.43 30.00 -12.26
CA LEU A 21 -9.93 28.66 -11.99
C LEU A 21 -10.04 28.51 -10.48
N ALA A 22 -11.07 27.82 -10.03
CA ALA A 22 -11.09 27.23 -8.70
C ALA A 22 -9.94 26.22 -8.71
N CYS A 23 -8.74 26.69 -8.31
CA CYS A 23 -7.71 25.82 -7.76
C CYS A 23 -8.37 25.17 -6.56
N SER A 24 -9.04 24.04 -6.80
CA SER A 24 -9.45 23.12 -5.76
C SER A 24 -8.13 22.64 -5.18
N THR A 25 -7.68 23.28 -4.10
CA THR A 25 -6.70 22.65 -3.23
C THR A 25 -7.28 21.28 -2.93
N ALA A 26 -6.63 20.22 -3.41
CA ALA A 26 -6.99 18.86 -3.05
C ALA A 26 -6.86 18.79 -1.52
N MET A 27 -7.96 19.02 -0.82
CA MET A 27 -8.00 18.96 0.62
C MET A 27 -7.64 17.52 0.97
N ALA A 28 -6.54 17.35 1.71
CA ALA A 28 -6.16 16.03 2.17
C ALA A 28 -7.29 15.49 3.04
N VAL A 29 -8.00 14.46 2.57
CA VAL A 29 -9.10 13.84 3.31
C VAL A 29 -8.52 13.20 4.56
N GLU A 30 -8.94 13.65 5.74
CA GLU A 30 -8.52 13.03 7.00
C GLU A 30 -9.10 11.62 7.12
N PRO A 31 -8.35 10.66 7.69
CA PRO A 31 -8.84 9.31 7.82
C PRO A 31 -9.99 9.24 8.82
N ARG A 32 -10.94 8.35 8.57
CA ARG A 32 -12.08 8.10 9.47
C ARG A 32 -11.63 7.70 10.88
N ASN A 33 -10.47 7.05 10.95
CA ASN A 33 -9.79 6.69 12.18
C ASN A 33 -8.34 7.18 12.10
N SER A 34 -7.94 8.05 13.04
CA SER A 34 -6.58 8.64 13.06
C SER A 34 -5.47 7.58 13.16
N ASP A 35 -5.76 6.41 13.73
CA ASP A 35 -4.82 5.29 13.79
C ASP A 35 -4.44 4.75 12.40
N ARG A 36 -5.22 5.05 11.36
CA ARG A 36 -4.90 4.66 9.98
C ARG A 36 -3.74 5.47 9.39
N ASN A 37 -3.35 6.59 10.00
CA ASN A 37 -2.28 7.46 9.51
C ASN A 37 -1.04 7.49 10.43
N VAL A 38 -0.78 6.39 11.14
CA VAL A 38 0.41 6.25 11.99
C VAL A 38 1.18 4.97 11.71
N LEU A 39 2.47 4.98 12.04
CA LEU A 39 3.35 3.81 11.94
C LEU A 39 3.11 2.80 13.07
N PRO A 40 3.39 1.51 12.84
CA PRO A 40 3.71 0.92 11.53
C PRO A 40 2.48 0.92 10.61
N VAL A 41 2.70 1.06 9.30
CA VAL A 41 1.61 0.93 8.32
C VAL A 41 1.17 -0.52 8.20
N ILE A 42 -0.13 -0.72 8.05
CA ILE A 42 -0.77 -2.02 7.97
C ILE A 42 -1.83 -2.00 6.86
N SER A 43 -2.44 -3.13 6.52
CA SER A 43 -3.56 -3.15 5.58
C SER A 43 -4.71 -2.28 6.09
N GLY A 44 -5.22 -1.38 5.25
CA GLY A 44 -6.20 -0.37 5.65
C GLY A 44 -5.60 0.97 6.11
N SER A 45 -4.28 1.09 6.23
CA SER A 45 -3.63 2.38 6.55
C SER A 45 -3.72 3.36 5.38
N LYS A 46 -3.87 4.65 5.70
CA LYS A 46 -3.70 5.77 4.78
C LYS A 46 -2.23 5.90 4.40
N ILE A 47 -1.99 6.04 3.10
CA ILE A 47 -0.71 6.47 2.55
C ILE A 47 -0.93 7.66 1.62
N ARG A 48 0.08 8.51 1.52
CA ARG A 48 0.13 9.61 0.57
C ARG A 48 1.24 9.36 -0.44
N LEU A 49 0.97 9.56 -1.71
CA LEU A 49 1.98 9.49 -2.75
C LEU A 49 2.24 10.89 -3.29
N ARG A 50 3.51 11.22 -3.47
CA ARG A 50 3.93 12.51 -4.01
C ARG A 50 4.51 12.34 -5.42
N THR A 51 3.96 13.09 -6.37
CA THR A 51 4.44 13.16 -7.76
C THR A 51 4.71 14.63 -8.10
N GLY A 52 5.97 15.05 -8.08
CA GLY A 52 6.31 16.47 -8.18
C GLY A 52 5.67 17.27 -7.04
N SER A 53 4.79 18.22 -7.38
CA SER A 53 3.99 19.02 -6.45
C SER A 53 2.62 18.43 -6.11
N GLU A 54 2.19 17.38 -6.81
CA GLU A 54 0.87 16.77 -6.64
C GLU A 54 0.88 15.66 -5.58
N TRP A 55 -0.25 15.53 -4.89
CA TRP A 55 -0.47 14.54 -3.83
C TRP A 55 -1.71 13.71 -4.13
N SER A 56 -1.59 12.39 -3.99
CA SER A 56 -2.72 11.47 -3.94
C SER A 56 -2.76 10.77 -2.59
N SER A 57 -3.94 10.34 -2.17
CA SER A 57 -4.12 9.52 -0.96
C SER A 57 -4.79 8.21 -1.34
N CYS A 58 -4.23 7.12 -0.84
CA CYS A 58 -4.74 5.76 -1.05
C CYS A 58 -4.65 4.96 0.24
N THR A 59 -5.17 3.74 0.18
CA THR A 59 -5.13 2.78 1.27
C THR A 59 -4.15 1.66 0.95
N VAL A 60 -3.40 1.19 1.96
CA VAL A 60 -2.54 0.00 1.85
C VAL A 60 -3.38 -1.26 1.76
N GLY A 61 -3.11 -2.13 0.79
CA GLY A 61 -3.84 -3.37 0.58
C GLY A 61 -3.28 -4.55 1.36
N ALA A 62 -2.01 -4.86 1.13
CA ALA A 62 -1.31 -5.96 1.78
C ALA A 62 0.12 -5.56 2.13
N VAL A 63 0.71 -6.25 3.11
CA VAL A 63 2.11 -6.13 3.47
C VAL A 63 2.81 -7.45 3.20
N LEU A 64 3.78 -7.43 2.28
CA LEU A 64 4.49 -8.61 1.79
C LEU A 64 5.96 -8.61 2.20
N VAL A 65 6.53 -9.81 2.11
CA VAL A 65 7.98 -10.06 2.10
C VAL A 65 8.32 -11.00 0.94
N PRO A 66 9.56 -10.93 0.42
CA PRO A 66 10.03 -11.93 -0.51
C PRO A 66 10.23 -13.29 0.19
N THR A 67 9.98 -14.39 -0.52
CA THR A 67 10.20 -15.75 -0.02
C THR A 67 11.66 -16.15 -0.17
N SER A 68 12.40 -15.57 -1.12
CA SER A 68 13.82 -15.84 -1.32
C SER A 68 14.64 -15.55 -0.06
N ILE A 69 15.44 -16.52 0.39
CA ILE A 69 16.32 -16.38 1.55
C ILE A 69 17.42 -15.34 1.31
N TRP A 70 17.90 -15.23 0.06
CA TRP A 70 18.91 -14.26 -0.36
C TRP A 70 18.45 -12.81 -0.18
N GLN A 71 17.14 -12.58 -0.32
CA GLN A 71 16.52 -11.27 -0.12
C GLN A 71 16.19 -10.98 1.35
N ARG A 72 16.63 -11.83 2.29
CA ARG A 72 16.42 -11.70 3.74
C ARG A 72 17.70 -11.95 4.56
N LEU A 73 18.87 -11.98 3.93
CA LEU A 73 20.14 -12.31 4.60
C LEU A 73 20.60 -11.27 5.61
N THR A 74 20.46 -10.00 5.28
CA THR A 74 20.90 -8.92 6.18
C THR A 74 19.76 -8.50 7.11
N PRO A 75 20.06 -8.00 8.32
CA PRO A 75 19.05 -7.43 9.21
C PRO A 75 18.19 -6.34 8.55
N TYR A 76 18.79 -5.53 7.68
CA TYR A 76 18.09 -4.51 6.89
C TYR A 76 17.09 -5.14 5.90
N GLN A 77 17.53 -6.13 5.13
CA GLN A 77 16.68 -6.83 4.18
C GLN A 77 15.53 -7.55 4.89
N ASN A 78 15.82 -8.23 6.01
CA ASN A 78 14.81 -8.93 6.80
C ASN A 78 13.77 -7.98 7.43
N ALA A 79 14.14 -6.72 7.71
CA ALA A 79 13.23 -5.70 8.22
C ALA A 79 12.52 -4.89 7.11
N THR A 80 12.95 -5.01 5.86
CA THR A 80 12.30 -4.40 4.70
C THR A 80 10.92 -5.02 4.49
N ARG A 81 9.94 -4.20 4.12
CA ARG A 81 8.57 -4.64 3.84
C ARG A 81 8.11 -4.08 2.51
N TRP A 82 7.11 -4.72 1.91
CA TRP A 82 6.58 -4.30 0.63
C TRP A 82 5.09 -4.07 0.73
N LEU A 83 4.60 -2.90 0.33
CA LEU A 83 3.17 -2.61 0.33
C LEU A 83 2.61 -2.92 -1.05
N VAL A 84 1.51 -3.65 -1.08
CA VAL A 84 0.65 -3.75 -2.26
C VAL A 84 -0.35 -2.60 -2.20
N ILE A 85 -0.41 -1.84 -3.28
CA ILE A 85 -1.33 -0.70 -3.45
C ILE A 85 -1.96 -0.78 -4.85
N ALA A 86 -3.00 0.01 -5.09
CA ALA A 86 -3.53 0.16 -6.43
C ALA A 86 -2.57 0.97 -7.32
N LYS A 87 -2.39 0.58 -8.58
CA LYS A 87 -1.46 1.23 -9.52
C LYS A 87 -1.87 2.68 -9.80
N HIS A 88 -3.16 2.94 -9.96
CA HIS A 88 -3.64 4.29 -10.24
C HIS A 88 -3.40 5.29 -9.08
N CYS A 89 -2.99 4.82 -7.89
CA CYS A 89 -2.64 5.69 -6.77
C CYS A 89 -1.43 6.57 -7.05
N GLY A 90 -0.52 6.15 -7.92
CA GLY A 90 0.63 6.98 -8.27
C GLY A 90 1.56 6.30 -9.26
N PRO A 91 2.42 7.06 -9.94
CA PRO A 91 3.36 6.51 -10.91
C PRO A 91 4.51 5.75 -10.24
N MET A 92 5.25 5.03 -11.07
CA MET A 92 6.55 4.47 -10.72
C MET A 92 7.47 5.54 -10.11
N TYR A 93 8.26 5.18 -9.09
CA TYR A 93 9.17 6.04 -8.33
C TYR A 93 8.52 7.14 -7.49
N ALA A 94 7.18 7.20 -7.42
CA ALA A 94 6.50 8.11 -6.50
C ALA A 94 6.92 7.82 -5.06
N THR A 95 7.25 8.87 -4.31
CA THR A 95 7.62 8.73 -2.90
C THR A 95 6.35 8.54 -2.08
N VAL A 96 6.35 7.52 -1.22
CA VAL A 96 5.20 7.14 -0.40
C VAL A 96 5.42 7.57 1.04
N TYR A 97 4.41 8.15 1.64
CA TYR A 97 4.40 8.71 2.99
C TYR A 97 3.29 8.11 3.84
N SER A 98 3.51 8.02 5.15
CA SER A 98 2.46 7.85 6.16
C SER A 98 2.65 8.93 7.22
N GLY A 99 1.58 9.69 7.49
CA GLY A 99 1.73 11.01 8.08
C GLY A 99 2.79 11.80 7.30
N ASP A 100 3.65 12.51 8.00
CA ASP A 100 4.74 13.30 7.39
C ASP A 100 6.04 12.51 7.15
N GLN A 101 6.03 11.20 7.39
CA GLN A 101 7.22 10.38 7.25
C GLN A 101 7.28 9.67 5.90
N ALA A 102 8.38 9.87 5.17
CA ALA A 102 8.67 9.08 3.98
C ALA A 102 8.90 7.61 4.36
N LEU A 103 8.21 6.69 3.69
CA LEU A 103 8.33 5.24 3.87
C LEU A 103 9.30 4.63 2.86
N GLY A 104 9.23 5.11 1.62
CA GLY A 104 10.00 4.61 0.48
C GLY A 104 9.36 5.02 -0.84
N ALA A 105 9.45 4.17 -1.87
CA ALA A 105 8.99 4.49 -3.22
C ALA A 105 8.29 3.31 -3.90
N VAL A 106 7.45 3.62 -4.90
CA VAL A 106 6.92 2.64 -5.84
C VAL A 106 8.08 2.09 -6.68
N GLU A 107 8.34 0.79 -6.61
CA GLU A 107 9.45 0.14 -7.34
C GLU A 107 8.97 -0.79 -8.46
N TRP A 108 7.71 -1.19 -8.44
CA TRP A 108 7.13 -2.04 -9.48
C TRP A 108 5.66 -1.71 -9.71
N GLN A 109 5.20 -1.88 -10.96
CA GLN A 109 3.79 -1.77 -11.34
C GLN A 109 3.44 -2.86 -12.33
N SER A 110 2.23 -3.38 -12.21
CA SER A 110 1.65 -4.29 -13.19
C SER A 110 1.50 -3.63 -14.56
N ALA A 111 1.70 -4.41 -15.62
CA ALA A 111 1.46 -3.95 -16.99
C ALA A 111 -0.04 -3.84 -17.31
N GLY A 112 -0.88 -4.75 -16.77
CA GLY A 112 -2.30 -4.87 -17.14
C GLY A 112 -3.30 -4.76 -15.98
N SER A 113 -2.91 -5.17 -14.78
CA SER A 113 -3.73 -5.08 -13.57
C SER A 113 -3.45 -3.79 -12.80
N ASP A 114 -4.35 -3.45 -11.88
CA ASP A 114 -4.25 -2.25 -11.06
C ASP A 114 -3.43 -2.50 -9.79
N ILE A 115 -2.19 -2.98 -9.96
CA ILE A 115 -1.31 -3.37 -8.85
C ILE A 115 0.01 -2.58 -8.94
N ALA A 116 0.45 -2.05 -7.81
CA ALA A 116 1.79 -1.52 -7.65
C ALA A 116 2.42 -1.98 -6.31
N LEU A 117 3.75 -2.04 -6.30
CA LEU A 117 4.54 -2.47 -5.16
C LEU A 117 5.43 -1.34 -4.65
N VAL A 118 5.34 -1.06 -3.36
CA VAL A 118 6.14 -0.03 -2.67
C VAL A 118 7.15 -0.70 -1.79
N ARG A 119 8.44 -0.37 -1.94
CA ARG A 119 9.46 -0.80 -0.99
C ARG A 119 9.50 0.12 0.21
N VAL A 120 9.28 -0.42 1.40
CA VAL A 120 9.35 0.30 2.66
C VAL A 120 10.69 0.04 3.33
N SER A 121 11.48 1.10 3.45
CA SER A 121 12.76 1.04 4.17
C SER A 121 12.51 0.92 5.67
N PRO A 122 13.19 0.01 6.38
CA PRO A 122 13.11 -0.04 7.83
C PRO A 122 13.83 1.16 8.47
N ILE A 123 13.63 1.35 9.77
CA ILE A 123 14.40 2.32 10.56
C ILE A 123 15.53 1.62 11.30
N ALA A 124 16.72 2.22 11.30
CA ALA A 124 17.85 1.72 12.09
C ALA A 124 17.59 1.93 13.58
N ASN A 125 17.78 0.89 14.37
CA ASN A 125 17.79 0.98 15.83
C ASN A 125 19.20 1.39 16.30
N PRO A 126 19.35 1.89 17.53
CA PRO A 126 20.67 2.08 18.14
C PRO A 126 21.46 0.77 18.06
N THR A 127 22.66 0.84 17.49
CA THR A 127 23.57 -0.30 17.38
C THR A 127 23.93 -0.76 18.79
N TYR A 128 23.84 -2.06 19.05
CA TYR A 128 24.38 -2.63 20.30
C TYR A 128 25.52 -3.58 19.97
N THR A 129 26.49 -3.67 20.85
CA THR A 129 27.65 -4.55 20.68
C THR A 129 27.38 -5.85 21.42
N TRP A 130 27.41 -6.96 20.69
CA TRP A 130 27.38 -8.28 21.31
C TRP A 130 28.80 -8.78 21.50
N CYS A 131 29.15 -9.11 22.74
CA CYS A 131 30.47 -9.61 23.09
C CYS A 131 30.36 -11.04 23.61
N GLN A 132 31.19 -11.94 23.08
CA GLN A 132 31.35 -13.29 23.59
C GLN A 132 32.70 -13.41 24.31
N ALA A 133 32.65 -13.80 25.57
CA ALA A 133 33.84 -14.11 26.35
C ALA A 133 34.41 -15.47 25.91
N HIS A 134 35.74 -15.53 25.76
CA HIS A 134 36.46 -16.77 25.50
C HIS A 134 37.18 -17.19 26.78
N HIS A 135 37.19 -18.50 27.09
CA HIS A 135 37.79 -19.02 28.33
C HIS A 135 39.33 -18.87 28.39
N SER A 136 40.01 -18.56 27.27
CA SER A 136 41.48 -18.46 27.21
C SER A 136 41.98 -17.41 26.21
N GLY A 137 41.21 -16.37 25.90
CA GLY A 137 41.57 -15.38 24.89
C GLY A 137 40.82 -14.05 25.00
N ALA A 138 41.15 -13.09 24.14
CA ALA A 138 40.45 -11.80 24.09
C ALA A 138 38.99 -11.99 23.70
N SER A 139 38.08 -11.29 24.39
CA SER A 139 36.67 -11.26 24.04
C SER A 139 36.47 -10.76 22.62
N TYR A 140 35.63 -11.45 21.86
CA TYR A 140 35.23 -11.00 20.53
C TYR A 140 33.93 -10.21 20.64
N CYS A 141 33.96 -8.95 20.21
CA CYS A 141 32.82 -8.05 20.20
C CYS A 141 32.46 -7.68 18.76
N ASN A 142 31.21 -7.90 18.36
CA ASN A 142 30.72 -7.56 17.03
C ASN A 142 29.58 -6.53 17.14
N PRO A 143 29.65 -5.37 16.46
CA PRO A 143 28.51 -4.46 16.37
C PRO A 143 27.35 -5.13 15.65
N TYR A 144 26.19 -5.19 16.31
CA TYR A 144 24.97 -5.74 15.74
C TYR A 144 24.05 -4.60 15.29
N ALA A 145 23.84 -4.49 13.98
CA ALA A 145 22.87 -3.56 13.40
C ALA A 145 21.46 -4.18 13.48
N ALA A 146 20.59 -3.57 14.28
CA ALA A 146 19.18 -3.95 14.36
C ALA A 146 18.32 -2.93 13.58
N TYR A 147 17.25 -3.42 12.95
CA TYR A 147 16.33 -2.61 12.17
C TYR A 147 14.89 -2.92 12.57
N THR A 148 14.07 -1.89 12.70
CA THR A 148 12.64 -2.04 13.00
C THR A 148 11.83 -1.89 11.71
N PRO A 149 10.99 -2.89 11.34
CA PRO A 149 10.07 -2.78 10.23
C PRO A 149 9.08 -1.64 10.45
N ARG A 150 8.80 -0.87 9.40
CA ARG A 150 7.83 0.23 9.42
C ARG A 150 6.47 -0.15 8.84
N ALA A 151 6.31 -1.41 8.44
CA ALA A 151 5.04 -2.00 8.06
C ALA A 151 4.87 -3.39 8.71
N ARG A 152 3.64 -3.82 8.98
CA ARG A 152 3.35 -5.11 9.64
C ARG A 152 2.19 -5.83 8.95
N ASN A 153 2.19 -7.17 9.03
CA ASN A 153 1.09 -7.99 8.52
C ASN A 153 -0.11 -8.00 9.47
N GLN A 154 -0.75 -6.84 9.55
CA GLN A 154 -1.97 -6.61 10.29
C GLN A 154 -2.97 -5.91 9.39
N VAL A 155 -4.22 -5.86 9.81
CA VAL A 155 -5.31 -5.20 9.11
C VAL A 155 -6.24 -4.49 10.09
N PHE A 156 -6.80 -3.36 9.67
CA PHE A 156 -7.91 -2.75 10.38
C PHE A 156 -9.20 -3.54 10.13
N MET A 157 -9.76 -4.11 11.20
CA MET A 157 -11.00 -4.87 11.17
C MET A 157 -11.83 -4.61 12.43
N LEU A 158 -13.14 -4.85 12.36
CA LEU A 158 -14.04 -4.68 13.50
C LEU A 158 -13.85 -5.81 14.53
N ARG A 159 -13.60 -5.45 15.79
CA ARG A 159 -13.64 -6.38 16.93
C ARG A 159 -14.37 -5.72 18.10
N GLY A 160 -15.50 -6.30 18.49
CA GLY A 160 -16.39 -5.70 19.50
C GLY A 160 -16.98 -4.35 19.04
N GLY A 161 -17.33 -4.23 17.76
CA GLY A 161 -17.96 -3.03 17.18
C GLY A 161 -17.02 -1.84 16.95
N ARG A 162 -15.71 -1.99 17.18
CA ARG A 162 -14.70 -0.94 16.94
C ARG A 162 -13.62 -1.45 16.01
N GLU A 163 -13.08 -0.55 15.18
CA GLU A 163 -11.90 -0.85 14.39
C GLU A 163 -10.69 -1.09 15.29
N ARG A 164 -9.96 -2.17 15.03
CA ARG A 164 -8.70 -2.49 15.68
C ARG A 164 -7.71 -3.04 14.66
N ARG A 165 -6.43 -2.93 15.00
CA ARG A 165 -5.34 -3.62 14.31
C ARG A 165 -5.36 -5.09 14.71
N LEU A 166 -5.59 -5.99 13.75
CA LEU A 166 -5.61 -7.44 13.97
C LEU A 166 -4.59 -8.12 13.06
N PRO A 167 -3.93 -9.21 13.48
CA PRO A 167 -3.03 -9.95 12.60
C PRO A 167 -3.79 -10.53 11.41
N VAL A 168 -3.21 -10.46 10.22
CA VAL A 168 -3.75 -11.14 9.04
C VAL A 168 -3.47 -12.63 9.16
N ALA A 169 -4.51 -13.45 9.03
CA ALA A 169 -4.42 -14.91 9.15
C ALA A 169 -3.86 -15.59 7.90
N GLY A 170 -4.06 -14.97 6.73
CA GLY A 170 -3.70 -15.55 5.45
C GLY A 170 -4.35 -14.81 4.29
N TYR A 171 -4.49 -15.51 3.17
CA TYR A 171 -5.29 -15.06 2.04
C TYR A 171 -6.19 -16.21 1.57
N SER A 172 -7.33 -15.86 0.97
CA SER A 172 -8.30 -16.83 0.48
C SER A 172 -9.02 -16.28 -0.74
N ASN A 173 -9.78 -17.13 -1.43
CA ASN A 173 -10.78 -16.65 -2.37
C ASN A 173 -11.91 -15.91 -1.61
N ALA A 174 -12.68 -15.11 -2.34
CA ALA A 174 -13.89 -14.52 -1.79
C ALA A 174 -14.86 -15.64 -1.36
N PRO A 175 -15.48 -15.53 -0.17
CA PRO A 175 -16.50 -16.49 0.24
C PRO A 175 -17.78 -16.27 -0.57
N ASP A 176 -18.64 -17.29 -0.63
CA ASP A 176 -20.01 -17.15 -1.17
C ASP A 176 -20.85 -16.18 -0.31
N GLY A 177 -20.50 -16.06 0.97
CA GLY A 177 -21.13 -15.16 1.93
C GLY A 177 -20.64 -13.72 1.84
N GLN A 178 -20.93 -12.97 2.91
CA GLN A 178 -20.46 -11.59 3.02
C GLN A 178 -18.98 -11.51 3.40
N PHE A 179 -18.32 -10.47 2.90
CA PHE A 179 -16.97 -10.10 3.28
C PHE A 179 -16.85 -8.58 3.46
N CYS A 180 -15.67 -8.15 3.93
CA CYS A 180 -15.42 -6.78 4.29
C CYS A 180 -14.40 -6.10 3.38
N THR A 181 -14.47 -4.78 3.30
CA THR A 181 -13.35 -3.93 2.88
C THR A 181 -12.84 -3.13 4.07
N SER A 182 -11.59 -2.65 3.99
CA SER A 182 -11.05 -1.71 4.97
C SER A 182 -10.33 -0.55 4.26
N GLY A 183 -11.03 0.57 4.13
CA GLY A 183 -10.53 1.78 3.50
C GLY A 183 -10.19 2.87 4.51
N PHE A 184 -9.26 3.78 4.19
CA PHE A 184 -8.96 4.88 5.12
C PHE A 184 -10.09 5.92 5.22
N VAL A 185 -10.91 6.04 4.18
CA VAL A 185 -12.02 7.00 4.11
C VAL A 185 -13.29 6.37 4.66
N THR A 186 -13.71 5.21 4.15
CA THR A 186 -14.96 4.60 4.58
C THR A 186 -14.82 3.72 5.83
N GLY A 187 -13.60 3.39 6.23
CA GLY A 187 -13.33 2.48 7.34
C GLY A 187 -13.59 1.03 6.96
N VAL A 188 -13.99 0.22 7.93
CA VAL A 188 -14.38 -1.18 7.69
C VAL A 188 -15.84 -1.26 7.24
N ARG A 189 -16.09 -1.89 6.09
CA ARG A 189 -17.43 -2.07 5.51
C ARG A 189 -17.67 -3.54 5.17
N CYS A 190 -18.53 -4.20 5.93
CA CYS A 190 -18.80 -5.64 5.84
C CYS A 190 -20.13 -5.95 5.15
N VAL A 191 -20.27 -5.46 3.93
CA VAL A 191 -21.54 -5.45 3.19
C VAL A 191 -21.46 -6.15 1.83
N TRP A 192 -20.26 -6.59 1.46
CA TRP A 192 -19.95 -7.06 0.12
C TRP A 192 -20.28 -8.53 -0.04
N ARG A 193 -20.90 -8.90 -1.16
CA ARG A 193 -21.06 -10.29 -1.61
C ARG A 193 -20.48 -10.44 -3.01
N GLY A 194 -19.83 -11.57 -3.27
CA GLY A 194 -19.25 -11.84 -4.60
C GLY A 194 -20.30 -11.74 -5.70
N MET A 195 -19.91 -11.20 -6.85
CA MET A 195 -20.78 -11.17 -8.03
C MET A 195 -19.97 -11.47 -9.29
N SER A 196 -20.66 -12.01 -10.30
CA SER A 196 -20.08 -12.25 -11.62
C SER A 196 -20.12 -11.00 -12.48
N LEU A 197 -19.08 -10.81 -13.29
CA LEU A 197 -19.03 -9.73 -14.28
C LEU A 197 -19.62 -10.22 -15.59
N GLU A 198 -20.85 -9.79 -15.87
CA GLU A 198 -21.55 -10.14 -17.10
C GLU A 198 -21.08 -9.29 -18.29
N PRO A 199 -21.15 -9.83 -19.54
CA PRO A 199 -20.89 -9.05 -20.74
C PRO A 199 -21.76 -7.78 -20.80
N GLY A 200 -21.13 -6.65 -21.17
CA GLY A 200 -21.82 -5.36 -21.27
C GLY A 200 -21.88 -4.55 -19.97
N MET A 201 -21.47 -5.12 -18.83
CA MET A 201 -21.30 -4.34 -17.60
C MET A 201 -20.14 -3.34 -17.75
N LEU A 202 -20.40 -2.08 -17.37
CA LEU A 202 -19.35 -1.08 -17.24
C LEU A 202 -18.40 -1.49 -16.11
N ARG A 203 -17.11 -1.64 -16.45
CA ARG A 203 -16.05 -2.02 -15.52
C ARG A 203 -14.75 -1.29 -15.85
N PRO A 204 -13.82 -1.19 -14.90
CA PRO A 204 -12.48 -0.67 -15.16
C PRO A 204 -11.75 -1.48 -16.24
N SER A 205 -10.89 -0.83 -17.01
CA SER A 205 -10.05 -1.51 -18.00
C SER A 205 -8.79 -2.11 -17.37
N TYR A 206 -8.96 -2.94 -16.35
CA TYR A 206 -7.87 -3.69 -15.71
C TYR A 206 -8.00 -5.19 -15.98
N ALA A 207 -6.87 -5.86 -16.15
CA ALA A 207 -6.83 -7.32 -16.18
C ALA A 207 -7.07 -7.90 -14.77
N ASN A 208 -7.53 -9.15 -14.71
CA ASN A 208 -7.71 -9.92 -13.47
C ASN A 208 -8.59 -9.23 -12.41
N ILE A 209 -9.65 -8.56 -12.87
CA ILE A 209 -10.57 -7.86 -12.00
C ILE A 209 -11.75 -8.75 -11.59
N SER A 210 -11.97 -8.84 -10.29
CA SER A 210 -13.14 -9.46 -9.67
C SER A 210 -14.11 -8.39 -9.20
N ALA A 211 -15.36 -8.79 -8.95
CA ALA A 211 -16.40 -7.86 -8.49
C ALA A 211 -17.21 -8.40 -7.31
N ALA A 212 -17.78 -7.46 -6.57
CA ALA A 212 -18.75 -7.71 -5.53
C ALA A 212 -19.78 -6.60 -5.49
N HIS A 213 -20.99 -6.93 -5.05
CA HIS A 213 -22.04 -5.94 -4.83
C HIS A 213 -22.33 -5.75 -3.34
N ALA A 214 -22.87 -4.59 -3.01
CA ALA A 214 -23.45 -4.27 -1.72
C ALA A 214 -24.87 -3.74 -1.91
N ASP A 215 -25.77 -4.10 -1.00
CA ASP A 215 -27.12 -3.52 -0.93
C ASP A 215 -27.08 -2.07 -0.40
N GLU A 216 -25.97 -1.69 0.25
CA GLU A 216 -25.73 -0.35 0.79
C GLU A 216 -25.00 0.56 -0.21
N LEU A 217 -25.58 1.74 -0.47
CA LEU A 217 -24.97 2.77 -1.31
C LEU A 217 -23.81 3.47 -0.59
N TYR A 218 -22.87 4.03 -1.36
CA TYR A 218 -21.74 4.82 -0.85
C TYR A 218 -20.86 4.06 0.16
N SER A 219 -20.70 2.75 -0.06
CA SER A 219 -19.90 1.87 0.80
C SER A 219 -18.39 1.91 0.47
N LEU A 220 -17.99 2.65 -0.56
CA LEU A 220 -16.62 2.98 -0.95
C LEU A 220 -16.55 4.42 -1.40
N ASP A 221 -15.42 5.07 -1.15
CA ASP A 221 -15.15 6.42 -1.60
C ASP A 221 -13.71 6.57 -2.15
N GLY A 222 -13.46 7.67 -2.85
CA GLY A 222 -12.14 8.04 -3.36
C GLY A 222 -11.13 8.09 -2.21
N GLY A 223 -10.07 7.29 -2.32
CA GLY A 223 -9.04 7.11 -1.28
C GLY A 223 -9.04 5.71 -0.67
N ASP A 224 -10.15 4.97 -0.73
CA ASP A 224 -10.16 3.56 -0.32
C ASP A 224 -9.42 2.65 -1.31
N SER A 225 -9.15 3.15 -2.52
CA SER A 225 -8.31 2.50 -3.53
C SER A 225 -7.02 1.94 -2.94
N GLY A 226 -6.72 0.70 -3.32
CA GLY A 226 -5.61 -0.08 -2.81
C GLY A 226 -5.92 -0.82 -1.51
N GLY A 227 -6.94 -0.44 -0.74
CA GLY A 227 -7.27 -1.07 0.55
C GLY A 227 -7.65 -2.55 0.44
N PRO A 228 -7.58 -3.33 1.52
CA PRO A 228 -7.91 -4.75 1.48
C PRO A 228 -9.42 -5.00 1.33
N ALA A 229 -9.75 -6.05 0.59
CA ALA A 229 -10.93 -6.88 0.82
C ALA A 229 -10.51 -8.09 1.68
N LEU A 230 -11.32 -8.48 2.66
CA LEU A 230 -11.00 -9.54 3.62
C LEU A 230 -12.22 -10.27 4.19
N THR A 231 -12.04 -11.51 4.61
CA THR A 231 -13.05 -12.28 5.34
C THR A 231 -13.12 -11.88 6.82
N TYR A 232 -14.17 -12.32 7.51
CA TYR A 232 -14.27 -12.19 8.97
C TYR A 232 -13.15 -12.92 9.73
N ASP A 233 -12.62 -14.00 9.15
CA ASP A 233 -11.49 -14.77 9.68
C ASP A 233 -10.12 -14.15 9.37
N LEU A 234 -10.09 -12.88 8.94
CA LEU A 234 -8.88 -12.11 8.70
C LEU A 234 -8.01 -12.66 7.55
N ASN A 235 -8.63 -13.34 6.58
CA ASN A 235 -7.97 -13.70 5.33
C ASN A 235 -8.16 -12.58 4.30
N LEU A 236 -7.06 -12.13 3.70
CA LEU A 236 -7.13 -11.17 2.59
C LEU A 236 -7.69 -11.85 1.33
N ILE A 237 -8.70 -11.23 0.75
CA ILE A 237 -9.32 -11.66 -0.51
C ILE A 237 -8.67 -10.96 -1.69
N GLY A 238 -8.35 -9.67 -1.54
CA GLY A 238 -7.78 -8.87 -2.61
C GLY A 238 -7.53 -7.42 -2.21
N ILE A 239 -7.22 -6.60 -3.20
CA ILE A 239 -7.05 -5.15 -3.05
C ILE A 239 -8.08 -4.40 -3.90
N ILE A 240 -8.63 -3.32 -3.35
CA ILE A 240 -9.64 -2.48 -4.00
C ILE A 240 -9.01 -1.77 -5.19
N SER A 241 -9.57 -1.96 -6.38
CA SER A 241 -9.17 -1.21 -7.58
C SER A 241 -10.07 0.00 -7.78
N SER A 242 -11.39 -0.18 -7.72
CA SER A 242 -12.33 0.93 -7.85
C SER A 242 -13.73 0.56 -7.36
N SER A 243 -14.65 1.52 -7.45
CA SER A 243 -16.09 1.26 -7.38
C SER A 243 -16.78 1.69 -8.68
N ASN A 244 -18.08 1.40 -8.81
CA ASN A 244 -18.90 2.00 -9.86
C ASN A 244 -19.22 3.47 -9.52
N THR A 245 -19.25 4.32 -10.55
CA THR A 245 -19.36 5.79 -10.40
C THR A 245 -20.75 6.27 -9.98
N ALA A 246 -21.80 5.47 -10.17
CA ALA A 246 -23.17 5.92 -9.92
C ALA A 246 -23.51 6.03 -8.42
N ASN A 247 -23.05 5.06 -7.62
CA ASN A 247 -23.48 4.93 -6.22
C ASN A 247 -22.50 4.14 -5.34
N SER A 248 -21.32 3.75 -5.85
CA SER A 248 -20.34 2.92 -5.15
C SER A 248 -20.94 1.65 -4.51
N SER A 249 -21.94 1.04 -5.13
CA SER A 249 -22.56 -0.23 -4.68
C SER A 249 -21.90 -1.46 -5.31
N ILE A 250 -21.01 -1.28 -6.28
CA ILE A 250 -20.18 -2.34 -6.87
C ILE A 250 -18.73 -2.05 -6.51
N LEU A 251 -18.09 -3.03 -5.87
CA LEU A 251 -16.67 -3.09 -5.62
C LEU A 251 -15.99 -3.83 -6.78
N PHE A 252 -14.94 -3.25 -7.32
CA PHE A 252 -13.98 -3.94 -8.18
C PHE A 252 -12.66 -4.11 -7.45
N TYR A 253 -12.12 -5.32 -7.45
CA TYR A 253 -10.89 -5.65 -6.73
C TYR A 253 -10.05 -6.64 -7.53
N THR A 254 -8.74 -6.62 -7.28
CA THR A 254 -7.83 -7.66 -7.80
C THR A 254 -7.61 -8.70 -6.70
N SER A 255 -7.79 -9.99 -7.01
CA SER A 255 -7.69 -11.04 -5.99
C SER A 255 -6.26 -11.17 -5.47
N MET A 256 -6.08 -11.61 -4.21
CA MET A 256 -4.74 -11.85 -3.66
C MET A 256 -4.01 -12.95 -4.42
N ALA A 257 -4.72 -13.93 -4.97
CA ALA A 257 -4.14 -14.97 -5.82
C ALA A 257 -3.51 -14.35 -7.08
N ASP A 258 -4.24 -13.47 -7.76
CA ASP A 258 -3.74 -12.78 -8.96
C ASP A 258 -2.58 -11.83 -8.63
N VAL A 259 -2.66 -11.09 -7.52
CA VAL A 259 -1.57 -10.23 -7.02
C VAL A 259 -0.29 -11.04 -6.86
N LEU A 260 -0.35 -12.15 -6.13
CA LEU A 260 0.84 -12.97 -5.87
C LEU A 260 1.34 -13.67 -7.13
N GLN A 261 0.44 -14.13 -8.01
CA GLN A 261 0.80 -14.74 -9.28
C GLN A 261 1.54 -13.77 -10.19
N GLU A 262 1.05 -12.54 -10.33
CA GLU A 262 1.69 -11.54 -11.19
C GLU A 262 3.06 -11.11 -10.66
N LEU A 263 3.17 -10.92 -9.33
CA LEU A 263 4.45 -10.63 -8.69
C LEU A 263 5.44 -11.78 -8.84
N ASN A 264 4.99 -13.03 -8.77
CA ASN A 264 5.87 -14.18 -9.00
C ASN A 264 6.37 -14.23 -10.45
N ASN A 265 5.48 -14.02 -11.43
CA ASN A 265 5.84 -14.06 -12.85
C ASN A 265 6.73 -12.89 -13.30
N SER A 266 6.50 -11.70 -12.75
CA SER A 266 7.25 -10.49 -13.14
C SER A 266 8.71 -10.52 -12.69
N TYR A 267 8.99 -11.14 -11.55
CA TYR A 267 10.35 -11.30 -11.04
C TYR A 267 11.07 -12.56 -11.57
N MET A 268 10.39 -13.41 -12.35
CA MET A 268 11.02 -14.43 -13.19
C MET A 268 11.53 -13.87 -14.53
N ALA A 269 10.98 -12.74 -14.97
CA ALA A 269 11.16 -12.20 -16.32
C ALA A 269 11.81 -10.80 -16.34
N ALA A 270 12.68 -10.47 -15.38
CA ALA A 270 13.49 -9.25 -15.47
C ALA A 270 14.38 -9.32 -16.74
N PRO A 271 14.19 -8.47 -17.75
CA PRO A 271 14.98 -8.52 -18.96
C PRO A 271 16.40 -8.03 -18.67
N ASN A 272 17.41 -8.78 -19.13
CA ASN A 272 18.84 -8.45 -19.03
C ASN A 272 19.28 -7.22 -19.84
N SER A 273 18.37 -6.31 -20.21
CA SER A 273 18.71 -5.17 -21.06
C SER A 273 17.84 -3.95 -20.76
N LEU A 274 18.33 -3.07 -19.89
CA LEU A 274 18.02 -1.65 -19.90
C LEU A 274 19.33 -0.85 -20.00
N PRO A 275 19.35 0.31 -20.70
CA PRO A 275 20.59 1.01 -21.03
C PRO A 275 21.28 1.51 -19.76
N VAL A 276 22.54 1.13 -19.60
CA VAL A 276 23.38 1.42 -18.45
C VAL A 276 23.68 2.93 -18.40
N GLY A 277 23.02 3.65 -17.48
CA GLY A 277 23.54 4.91 -16.98
C GLY A 277 24.83 4.64 -16.20
N ALA A 278 25.93 5.26 -16.63
CA ALA A 278 27.28 5.00 -16.13
C ALA A 278 27.36 5.06 -14.59
N GLY A 279 27.82 3.96 -13.98
CA GLY A 279 28.43 3.98 -12.65
C GLY A 279 27.58 3.59 -11.44
N LYS A 280 26.32 3.15 -11.59
CA LYS A 280 25.59 2.48 -10.51
C LYS A 280 24.96 1.18 -11.01
N GLY A 281 25.62 0.07 -10.70
CA GLY A 281 25.09 -1.26 -10.99
C GLY A 281 23.71 -1.43 -10.34
N ASN A 282 22.79 -2.03 -11.08
CA ASN A 282 21.53 -2.55 -10.56
C ASN A 282 21.85 -3.77 -9.68
N PRO A 283 21.68 -3.74 -8.33
CA PRO A 283 22.21 -4.80 -7.47
C PRO A 283 21.26 -6.01 -7.31
N LEU A 284 20.28 -6.22 -8.18
CA LEU A 284 19.27 -7.26 -7.96
C LEU A 284 19.32 -8.37 -9.03
N ALA A 285 20.02 -9.44 -8.62
CA ALA A 285 20.12 -10.83 -9.12
C ALA A 285 20.96 -11.13 -10.39
N PRO A 286 22.17 -11.73 -10.25
CA PRO A 286 22.81 -12.53 -11.29
C PRO A 286 22.31 -13.99 -11.36
N PHE A 287 21.46 -14.41 -10.42
CA PHE A 287 20.99 -15.79 -10.29
C PHE A 287 19.47 -15.81 -10.38
N GLY A 288 18.96 -16.41 -11.46
CA GLY A 288 17.52 -16.53 -11.77
C GLY A 288 16.77 -17.45 -10.82
N GLU A 289 16.67 -17.08 -9.54
CA GLU A 289 15.76 -17.69 -8.59
C GLU A 289 14.47 -16.86 -8.47
N ASN A 290 13.33 -17.54 -8.54
CA ASN A 290 12.00 -16.98 -8.33
C ASN A 290 11.99 -16.23 -6.99
N ALA A 291 11.87 -14.90 -7.02
CA ALA A 291 11.89 -14.09 -5.79
C ALA A 291 10.80 -14.52 -4.81
N GLY A 292 9.67 -15.04 -5.32
CA GLY A 292 8.50 -15.55 -4.63
C GLY A 292 7.91 -14.56 -3.62
N TRP A 293 6.60 -14.37 -3.58
CA TRP A 293 5.99 -13.39 -2.68
C TRP A 293 5.06 -14.07 -1.70
N GLN A 294 5.13 -13.64 -0.44
CA GLN A 294 4.22 -14.08 0.62
C GLN A 294 3.83 -12.92 1.52
N LEU A 295 2.75 -13.09 2.26
CA LEU A 295 2.41 -12.17 3.35
C LEU A 295 3.57 -12.09 4.33
N ALA A 296 3.83 -10.88 4.83
CA ALA A 296 4.80 -10.70 5.90
C ALA A 296 4.37 -11.55 7.12
N PRO A 297 5.30 -12.03 7.95
CA PRO A 297 4.92 -12.71 9.19
C PRO A 297 4.00 -11.80 10.01
N ALA A 298 2.92 -12.37 10.55
CA ALA A 298 2.17 -11.70 11.60
C ALA A 298 3.09 -11.65 12.83
N ASP A 299 3.33 -10.47 13.38
CA ASP A 299 4.03 -10.39 14.66
C ASP A 299 3.08 -10.97 15.71
N GLU A 300 3.49 -12.02 16.41
CA GLU A 300 2.85 -12.36 17.68
C GLU A 300 2.94 -11.11 18.56
N ALA A 301 1.84 -10.72 19.20
CA ALA A 301 1.88 -9.64 20.15
C ALA A 301 2.98 -9.98 21.17
N ASN A 302 4.04 -9.17 21.21
CA ASN A 302 5.04 -9.25 22.27
C ASN A 302 4.31 -8.94 23.58
N ASP A 303 3.80 -9.97 24.25
CA ASP A 303 3.43 -9.96 25.65
C ASP A 303 4.66 -10.15 26.56
N ASP A 304 5.89 -10.06 26.04
CA ASP A 304 7.11 -10.03 26.85
C ASP A 304 7.60 -8.60 27.08
N ALA A 305 6.75 -7.82 27.75
CA ALA A 305 7.21 -6.77 28.62
C ALA A 305 7.65 -7.41 29.96
N GLY A 306 8.94 -7.73 30.08
CA GLY A 306 9.60 -7.90 31.38
C GLY A 306 9.83 -9.33 31.85
N ALA A 307 10.97 -9.89 31.46
CA ALA A 307 11.73 -10.76 32.33
C ALA A 307 13.21 -10.37 32.24
N ALA A 308 13.61 -9.44 33.11
CA ALA A 308 15.01 -9.28 33.46
C ALA A 308 15.49 -10.61 34.06
N GLN A 309 16.20 -11.43 33.29
CA GLN A 309 17.01 -12.50 33.84
C GLN A 309 18.24 -11.87 34.50
N THR A 310 18.07 -11.45 35.74
CA THR A 310 19.17 -11.41 36.69
C THR A 310 19.59 -12.85 36.95
N GLN A 311 20.73 -13.25 36.41
CA GLN A 311 21.36 -14.49 36.87
C GLN A 311 21.91 -14.27 38.29
N PRO A 312 21.74 -15.21 39.22
CA PRO A 312 22.41 -15.15 40.50
C PRO A 312 23.90 -15.42 40.30
N ILE A 313 24.73 -14.49 40.77
CA ILE A 313 26.17 -14.69 40.92
C ILE A 313 26.34 -15.73 42.04
N GLY A 314 26.64 -16.97 41.65
CA GLY A 314 27.13 -18.01 42.55
C GLY A 314 28.64 -18.15 42.37
N GLY A 315 29.39 -17.75 43.40
CA GLY A 315 30.85 -17.82 43.52
C GLY A 315 31.27 -17.11 44.79
#